data_AF-B8I8P2-F1
#
_entry.id   AF-B8I8P2-F1
#
_cell.length_a   1.000
_cell.length_b   1.000
_cell.length_c   1.000
_cell.angle_alpha   90.00
_cell.angle_beta   90.00
_cell.angle_gamma   90.00
#
_symmetry.space_group_name_H-M   'P 1'
#
loop_
_entity.id
_entity.type
_entity.pdbx_description
1 polymer ?
#
loop_
_entity_poly.entity_id
_entity_poly.type
_entity_poly.pdbx_seq_one_letter_code
_entity_poly.pdbx_strand_id
1 'polypeptide(L)'
;MRGLNRSVRKKGESWSFRLDFGKIDGKRKQIERSGFKTEKEANAALSEVLNEIYKTGVFTENKKVTFQQAYDEFLENEAPNTRKFTTIVRYKSLYKNHFQDIAPRYLFNITDKTIQEFINTKQRRVR
;
A
#
# COMPACT_ATOMS: atom_id res chain seq x y z
N MET A 1 13.34 22.05 -9.46
CA MET A 1 13.23 20.66 -8.99
C MET A 1 14.51 19.93 -9.39
N ARG A 2 15.30 19.43 -8.44
CA ARG A 2 16.49 18.60 -8.75
C ARG A 2 16.01 17.30 -9.40
N GLY A 3 16.67 16.93 -10.50
CA GLY A 3 16.18 15.94 -11.47
C GLY A 3 16.00 14.54 -10.90
N LEU A 4 14.89 13.91 -11.30
CA LEU A 4 14.60 12.50 -11.09
C LEU A 4 15.56 11.67 -11.95
N ASN A 5 16.51 10.96 -11.32
CA ASN A 5 17.49 10.16 -12.05
C ASN A 5 17.01 8.71 -12.16
N ARG A 6 16.92 8.19 -13.39
CA ARG A 6 16.54 6.81 -13.69
C ARG A 6 17.72 6.03 -14.27
N SER A 7 17.89 4.78 -13.86
CA SER A 7 18.92 3.89 -14.38
C SER A 7 18.38 2.47 -14.48
N VAL A 8 18.63 1.80 -15.59
CA VAL A 8 18.40 0.36 -15.76
C VAL A 8 19.75 -0.28 -16.01
N ARG A 9 20.04 -1.38 -15.32
CA ARG A 9 21.32 -2.08 -15.43
C ARG A 9 21.18 -3.57 -15.22
N LYS A 10 22.07 -4.32 -15.87
CA LYS A 10 22.27 -5.74 -15.61
C LYS A 10 23.00 -5.96 -14.27
N LYS A 11 22.54 -6.92 -13.48
CA LYS A 11 23.08 -7.32 -12.17
C LYS A 11 23.12 -8.85 -12.10
N GLY A 12 24.29 -9.41 -12.39
CA GLY A 12 24.46 -10.86 -12.56
C GLY A 12 23.65 -11.37 -13.76
N GLU A 13 22.82 -12.38 -13.52
CA GLU A 13 21.91 -12.96 -14.53
C GLU A 13 20.60 -12.19 -14.70
N SER A 14 20.32 -11.20 -13.83
CA SER A 14 19.06 -10.46 -13.82
C SER A 14 19.26 -8.99 -14.21
N TRP A 15 18.16 -8.31 -14.48
CA TRP A 15 18.08 -6.88 -14.70
C TRP A 15 17.46 -6.18 -13.48
N SER A 16 17.83 -4.91 -13.31
CA SER A 16 17.37 -4.05 -12.24
C SER A 16 17.15 -2.62 -12.72
N PHE A 17 16.24 -1.89 -12.08
CA PHE A 17 16.10 -0.46 -12.25
C PHE A 17 16.29 0.27 -10.92
N ARG A 18 16.74 1.52 -11.02
CA ARG A 18 16.84 2.48 -9.91
C ARG A 18 16.16 3.78 -10.31
N LEU A 19 15.38 4.33 -9.39
CA LEU A 19 14.80 5.66 -9.46
C LEU A 19 15.25 6.47 -8.25
N ASP A 20 15.95 7.58 -8.48
CA ASP A 20 16.53 8.44 -7.45
C ASP A 20 15.83 9.79 -7.41
N PHE A 21 15.25 10.12 -6.25
CA PHE A 21 14.53 11.37 -6.00
C PHE A 21 15.44 12.46 -5.40
N GLY A 22 16.73 12.18 -5.25
CA GLY A 22 17.65 13.04 -4.54
C GLY A 22 17.45 12.98 -3.02
N LYS A 23 17.80 14.07 -2.33
CA LYS A 23 17.58 14.20 -0.89
C LYS A 23 16.24 14.86 -0.60
N ILE A 24 15.41 14.18 0.18
CA ILE A 24 14.15 14.69 0.74
C ILE A 24 14.34 14.63 2.26
N ASP A 25 14.14 15.74 2.96
CA ASP A 25 14.36 15.89 4.42
C ASP A 25 15.76 15.43 4.89
N GLY A 26 16.78 15.80 4.12
CA GLY A 26 18.18 15.48 4.42
C GLY A 26 18.61 14.04 4.13
N LYS A 27 17.66 13.12 3.90
CA LYS A 27 17.92 11.71 3.56
C LYS A 27 17.74 11.47 2.07
N ARG A 28 18.60 10.64 1.49
CA ARG A 28 18.49 10.26 0.07
C ARG A 28 17.33 9.27 -0.09
N LYS A 29 16.36 9.57 -0.96
CA LYS A 29 15.27 8.66 -1.30
C LYS A 29 15.52 8.01 -2.67
N GLN A 30 15.53 6.69 -2.70
CA GLN A 30 15.69 5.90 -3.91
C GLN A 30 14.74 4.69 -3.88
N ILE A 31 14.26 4.28 -5.04
CA ILE A 31 13.60 2.99 -5.26
C ILE A 31 14.52 2.16 -6.14
N GLU A 32 14.83 0.94 -5.72
CA GLU A 32 15.54 -0.04 -6.56
C GLU A 32 14.72 -1.34 -6.61
N ARG A 33 14.55 -1.88 -7.81
CA ARG A 33 13.93 -3.19 -8.06
C ARG A 33 14.84 -4.01 -8.93
N SER A 34 14.89 -5.31 -8.68
CA SER A 34 15.77 -6.27 -9.35
C SER A 34 15.07 -7.61 -9.53
N GLY A 35 15.67 -8.49 -10.34
CA GLY A 35 15.14 -9.84 -10.59
C GLY A 35 14.37 -9.96 -11.90
N PHE A 36 14.41 -8.94 -12.75
CA PHE A 36 13.82 -9.00 -14.09
C PHE A 36 14.68 -9.90 -14.99
N LYS A 37 14.06 -10.69 -15.85
CA LYS A 37 14.81 -11.58 -16.76
C LYS A 37 15.41 -10.80 -17.93
N THR A 38 14.76 -9.71 -18.32
CA THR A 38 15.19 -8.89 -19.47
C THR A 38 15.26 -7.40 -19.15
N GLU A 39 16.04 -6.66 -19.92
CA GLU A 39 16.09 -5.20 -19.87
C GLU A 39 14.72 -4.58 -20.14
N LYS A 40 13.96 -5.18 -21.06
CA LYS A 40 12.62 -4.72 -21.43
C LYS A 40 11.64 -4.82 -20.25
N GLU A 41 11.67 -5.93 -19.51
CA GLU A 41 10.86 -6.10 -18.29
C GLU A 41 11.23 -5.06 -17.22
N ALA A 42 12.53 -4.81 -17.02
CA ALA A 42 12.97 -3.79 -16.07
C ALA A 42 12.53 -2.38 -16.47
N ASN A 43 12.58 -2.04 -17.76
CA ASN A 43 12.11 -0.75 -18.28
C ASN A 43 10.57 -0.61 -18.20
N ALA A 44 9.83 -1.69 -18.43
CA ALA A 44 8.38 -1.70 -18.29
C ALA A 44 7.97 -1.41 -16.83
N ALA A 45 8.58 -2.13 -15.88
CA ALA A 45 8.34 -1.90 -14.45
C ALA A 45 8.75 -0.49 -14.01
N LEU A 46 9.88 0.04 -14.50
CA LEU A 46 10.27 1.43 -14.26
C LEU A 46 9.22 2.43 -14.79
N SER A 47 8.66 2.17 -15.96
CA SER A 47 7.64 3.02 -16.58
C SER A 47 6.33 3.00 -15.79
N GLU A 48 5.93 1.85 -15.24
CA GLU A 48 4.79 1.74 -14.33
C GLU A 48 4.98 2.60 -13.08
N VAL A 49 6.14 2.48 -12.42
CA VAL A 49 6.50 3.31 -11.24
C VAL A 49 6.45 4.80 -11.57
N LEU A 50 7.00 5.21 -12.72
CA LEU A 50 6.96 6.61 -13.16
C LEU A 50 5.52 7.08 -13.39
N ASN A 51 4.70 6.28 -14.06
CA ASN A 51 3.30 6.59 -14.32
C ASN A 51 2.50 6.75 -13.03
N GLU A 52 2.73 5.90 -12.02
CA GLU A 52 2.11 6.04 -10.69
C GLU A 52 2.50 7.36 -10.04
N ILE A 53 3.79 7.73 -10.08
CA ILE A 53 4.29 9.00 -9.54
C ILE A 53 3.65 10.19 -10.26
N TYR A 54 3.57 10.15 -11.60
CA TYR A 54 2.97 11.24 -12.37
C TYR A 54 1.47 11.41 -12.08
N LYS A 55 0.76 10.32 -11.85
CA LYS A 55 -0.69 10.34 -11.57
C LYS A 55 -1.03 10.74 -10.14
N THR A 56 -0.26 10.27 -9.16
CA THR A 56 -0.62 10.37 -7.73
C THR A 56 0.29 11.32 -6.94
N GLY A 57 1.43 11.73 -7.52
CA GLY A 57 2.45 12.53 -6.85
C GLY A 57 3.33 11.76 -5.87
N VAL A 58 3.03 10.48 -5.59
CA VAL A 58 3.75 9.67 -4.58
C VAL A 58 3.90 8.24 -5.06
N PHE A 59 5.13 7.71 -5.09
CA PHE A 59 5.32 6.26 -5.15
C PHE A 59 5.27 5.69 -3.74
N THR A 60 4.23 4.91 -3.45
CA THR A 60 4.16 4.13 -2.22
C THR A 60 4.46 2.68 -2.58
N GLU A 61 5.54 2.14 -2.02
CA GLU A 61 5.75 0.69 -2.06
C GLU A 61 4.57 0.04 -1.34
N ASN A 62 3.70 -0.59 -2.11
CA ASN A 62 2.53 -1.29 -1.62
C ASN A 62 2.98 -2.39 -0.66
N LYS A 63 3.03 -2.07 0.64
CA LYS A 63 3.26 -3.06 1.69
C LYS A 63 2.16 -4.10 1.55
N LYS A 64 2.53 -5.37 1.44
CA LYS A 64 1.62 -6.51 1.37
C LYS A 64 0.98 -6.80 2.73
N VAL A 65 0.35 -5.77 3.31
CA VAL A 65 -0.38 -5.85 4.57
C VAL A 65 -1.86 -5.83 4.23
N THR A 66 -2.57 -6.85 4.69
CA THR A 66 -4.03 -6.94 4.58
C THR A 66 -4.72 -6.07 5.62
N PHE A 67 -5.97 -5.70 5.35
CA PHE A 67 -6.78 -5.00 6.33
C PHE A 67 -6.94 -5.81 7.62
N GLN A 68 -7.09 -7.14 7.51
CA GLN A 68 -7.07 -8.06 8.67
C GLN A 68 -5.82 -7.88 9.51
N GLN A 69 -4.63 -8.03 8.91
CA GLN A 69 -3.36 -7.90 9.62
C GLN A 69 -3.21 -6.55 10.33
N ALA A 70 -3.55 -5.46 9.64
CA ALA A 70 -3.47 -4.12 10.23
C ALA A 70 -4.48 -3.93 11.37
N TYR A 71 -5.68 -4.50 11.24
CA TYR A 71 -6.71 -4.40 12.26
C TYR A 71 -6.40 -5.23 13.50
N ASP A 72 -5.83 -6.42 13.31
CA ASP A 72 -5.38 -7.29 14.40
C ASP A 72 -4.22 -6.64 15.15
N GLU A 73 -3.22 -6.12 14.43
CA GLU A 73 -2.09 -5.39 15.03
C GLU A 73 -2.59 -4.21 15.89
N PHE A 74 -3.56 -3.45 15.38
CA PHE A 74 -4.19 -2.36 16.12
C PHE A 74 -4.90 -2.87 17.39
N LEU A 75 -5.68 -3.95 17.29
CA LEU A 75 -6.43 -4.51 18.42
C LEU A 75 -5.53 -5.13 19.49
N GLU A 76 -4.39 -5.70 19.11
CA GLU A 76 -3.45 -6.37 20.00
C GLU A 76 -2.51 -5.36 20.68
N ASN A 77 -1.99 -4.38 19.94
CA ASN A 77 -0.90 -3.53 20.42
C ASN A 77 -1.34 -2.12 20.81
N GLU A 78 -2.14 -1.42 19.99
CA GLU A 78 -2.48 -0.01 20.24
C GLU A 78 -3.74 0.14 21.08
N ALA A 79 -4.82 -0.57 20.73
CA ALA A 79 -6.13 -0.39 21.34
C ALA A 79 -6.16 -0.66 22.85
N PRO A 80 -5.49 -1.70 23.40
CA PRO A 80 -5.48 -1.94 24.85
C PRO A 80 -4.83 -0.81 25.65
N ASN A 81 -3.86 -0.12 25.04
CA ASN A 81 -3.12 0.98 25.68
C ASN A 81 -3.86 2.32 25.58
N THR A 82 -4.75 2.48 24.60
CA THR A 82 -5.32 3.79 24.24
C THR A 82 -6.84 3.86 24.28
N ARG A 83 -7.55 2.75 24.48
CA ARG A 83 -9.01 2.67 24.44
C ARG A 83 -9.57 1.96 25.67
N LYS A 84 -10.77 2.36 26.08
CA LYS A 84 -11.52 1.64 27.13
C LYS A 84 -11.91 0.26 26.63
N PHE A 85 -12.01 -0.70 27.55
CA PHE A 85 -12.40 -2.08 27.25
C PHE A 85 -13.71 -2.19 26.43
N THR A 86 -14.74 -1.42 26.79
CA THR A 86 -16.03 -1.40 26.08
C THR A 86 -15.89 -0.96 24.63
N THR A 87 -14.97 -0.04 24.34
CA THR A 87 -14.65 0.39 22.98
C THR A 87 -13.98 -0.73 22.18
N ILE A 88 -13.05 -1.46 22.80
CA ILE A 88 -12.37 -2.61 22.16
C ILE A 88 -13.37 -3.73 21.85
N VAL A 89 -14.30 -4.03 22.77
CA VAL A 89 -15.40 -4.98 22.52
C VAL A 89 -16.26 -4.54 21.35
N ARG A 90 -16.59 -3.24 21.27
CA ARG A 90 -17.34 -2.69 20.13
C ARG A 90 -16.55 -2.86 18.82
N TYR A 91 -15.25 -2.57 18.81
CA TYR A 91 -14.39 -2.77 17.63
C TYR A 91 -14.42 -4.22 17.15
N LYS A 92 -14.22 -5.20 18.05
CA LYS A 92 -14.33 -6.63 17.73
C LYS A 92 -15.69 -6.99 17.12
N SER A 93 -16.79 -6.44 17.67
CA SER A 93 -18.14 -6.63 17.13
C SER A 93 -18.29 -6.06 15.72
N LEU A 94 -17.82 -4.83 15.49
CA LEU A 94 -17.85 -4.20 14.16
C LEU A 94 -17.08 -5.03 13.14
N TYR A 95 -15.91 -5.56 13.53
CA TYR A 95 -15.09 -6.40 12.69
C TYR A 95 -15.79 -7.67 12.25
N LYS A 96 -16.34 -8.40 13.21
CA LYS A 96 -17.07 -9.65 12.97
C LYS A 96 -18.30 -9.43 12.08
N ASN A 97 -19.04 -8.36 12.31
CA ASN A 97 -20.35 -8.15 11.66
C ASN A 97 -20.27 -7.41 10.32
N HIS A 98 -19.25 -6.58 10.11
CA HIS A 98 -19.21 -5.67 8.97
C HIS A 98 -18.01 -5.85 8.07
N PHE A 99 -16.85 -6.24 8.58
CA PHE A 99 -15.59 -6.11 7.85
C PHE A 99 -15.06 -7.40 7.22
N GLN A 100 -15.69 -8.55 7.47
CA GLN A 100 -15.25 -9.86 6.95
C GLN A 100 -15.02 -9.87 5.43
N ASP A 101 -15.88 -9.20 4.66
CA ASP A 101 -15.78 -9.15 3.19
C ASP A 101 -14.59 -8.32 2.66
N ILE A 102 -14.04 -7.43 3.50
CA ILE A 102 -12.93 -6.51 3.16
C ILE A 102 -11.63 -6.92 3.86
N ALA A 103 -11.72 -7.61 5.00
CA ALA A 103 -10.63 -8.14 5.79
C ALA A 103 -9.46 -8.73 4.98
N PRO A 104 -9.67 -9.63 4.01
CA PRO A 104 -8.56 -10.25 3.27
C PRO A 104 -7.92 -9.33 2.23
N ARG A 105 -8.48 -8.14 1.96
CA ARG A 105 -7.94 -7.22 0.96
C ARG A 105 -6.66 -6.58 1.47
N TYR A 106 -5.68 -6.43 0.59
CA TYR A 106 -4.53 -5.58 0.88
C TYR A 106 -4.96 -4.13 1.07
N LEU A 107 -4.39 -3.44 2.07
CA LEU A 107 -4.73 -2.04 2.37
C LEU A 107 -4.57 -1.14 1.14
N PHE A 108 -3.51 -1.33 0.36
CA PHE A 108 -3.26 -0.54 -0.84
C PHE A 108 -4.29 -0.77 -1.97
N ASN A 109 -5.05 -1.87 -1.90
CA ASN A 109 -6.15 -2.16 -2.84
C ASN A 109 -7.49 -1.58 -2.37
N ILE A 110 -7.56 -1.01 -1.16
CA ILE A 110 -8.77 -0.33 -0.67
C ILE A 110 -8.76 1.08 -1.23
N THR A 111 -9.61 1.30 -2.24
CA THR A 111 -9.78 2.60 -2.90
C THR A 111 -11.03 3.31 -2.41
N ASP A 112 -11.16 4.61 -2.67
CA ASP A 112 -12.37 5.39 -2.38
C ASP A 112 -13.63 4.74 -2.96
N LYS A 113 -13.52 4.21 -4.19
CA LYS A 113 -14.60 3.47 -4.85
C LYS A 113 -14.99 2.22 -4.05
N THR A 114 -14.01 1.45 -3.59
CA THR A 114 -14.24 0.25 -2.77
C THR A 114 -14.95 0.60 -1.45
N ILE A 115 -14.57 1.72 -0.82
CA ILE A 115 -15.21 2.20 0.41
C ILE A 115 -16.66 2.64 0.12
N GLN A 116 -16.88 3.38 -0.96
CA GLN A 116 -18.23 3.84 -1.33
C GLN A 116 -19.16 2.67 -1.66
N GLU A 117 -18.68 1.68 -2.41
CA GLU A 117 -19.41 0.46 -2.70
C GLU A 117 -19.79 -0.28 -1.42
N PHE A 118 -18.85 -0.43 -0.48
CA PHE A 118 -19.10 -1.04 0.82
C PHE A 118 -20.19 -0.32 1.61
N ILE A 119 -20.12 1.00 1.72
CA ILE A 119 -21.13 1.81 2.41
C ILE A 119 -22.50 1.63 1.76
N ASN A 120 -22.57 1.72 0.43
CA ASN A 120 -23.80 1.56 -0.32
C ASN A 120 -24.42 0.18 -0.11
N THR A 121 -23.61 -0.89 -0.12
CA THR A 121 -24.09 -2.26 0.15
C THR A 121 -24.66 -2.39 1.56
N LYS A 122 -24.03 -1.80 2.58
CA LYS A 122 -24.54 -1.85 3.96
C LYS A 122 -25.83 -1.04 4.12
N GLN A 123 -25.94 0.14 3.49
CA GLN A 123 -27.17 0.94 3.52
C GLN A 123 -28.36 0.21 2.87
N ARG A 124 -28.13 -0.53 1.79
CA ARG A 124 -29.18 -1.31 1.11
C ARG A 124 -29.69 -2.49 1.92
N ARG A 125 -28.85 -3.13 2.74
CA ARG A 125 -29.23 -4.27 3.60
C ARG A 125 -30.06 -3.88 4.82
N VAL A 126 -30.16 -2.58 5.12
CA VAL A 126 -30.91 -2.04 6.28
C VAL A 126 -32.31 -1.55 5.88
N ARG A 127 -32.64 -1.58 4.58
CA ARG A 127 -34.00 -1.40 4.06
C ARG A 127 -34.65 -2.75 3.82
#